data_AF-A0A1Q8ZG85-F1
#
_entry.id   AF-A0A1Q8ZG85-F1
#
_cell.length_a   1.000
_cell.length_b   1.000
_cell.length_c   1.000
_cell.angle_alpha   90.00
_cell.angle_beta   90.00
_cell.angle_gamma   90.00
#
_symmetry.space_group_name_H-M   'P 1'
#
loop_
_entity.id
_entity.type
_entity.pdbx_description
1 polymer ?
#
loop_
_entity_poly.entity_id
_entity_poly.type
_entity_poly.pdbx_seq_one_letter_code
_entity_poly.pdbx_strand_id
1 'polypeptide(L)'
;MAKILIASLGTGSVTKDGDSLRQYRKATYKIGEELYEETFIASALYQNLKLDRIIFIGTVKSMWEEVYRFFCKAKRVPFDEDYYWELVEKIEALNYQSSLDSLDLSELNKVLGGESKCVLTKYGLNQEELWINFERISQSLSDLEENDQLYIDITHSFRSLPILQFLTITFINDLLSEKKIEIAGIYYGMLEVSRELENITPIVDLKPLFEITTWIKGAYNLKNYGNGELIAELLCQQNEELLAKRIHALSDAIQINYVPDIKQKSSDLKSTLSETVSEGPFKYVRSILENFVNRFSRSSLSESQFQLELADWYFQNKRYSTGYITLAEAVITYVCEVQGRDPKNKDCREEMKEFLCKHNQSTSLYKVFNKVNSIRRGVAHALLEGRTENLKQAIEEANNYQLKIRRIFSKGTLN
;
A
#
# COMPACT_ATOMS: atom_id res chain seq x y z
N MET A 1 -22.64 -0.26 9.38
CA MET A 1 -21.27 -0.36 9.94
C MET A 1 -21.27 -1.41 11.00
N ALA A 2 -20.87 -2.61 10.61
CA ALA A 2 -20.73 -3.76 11.50
C ALA A 2 -19.27 -3.90 11.96
N LYS A 3 -19.09 -4.44 13.17
CA LYS A 3 -17.81 -4.91 13.70
C LYS A 3 -17.66 -6.40 13.43
N ILE A 4 -16.69 -6.74 12.60
CA ILE A 4 -16.53 -8.07 12.04
C ILE A 4 -15.17 -8.62 12.44
N LEU A 5 -15.13 -9.80 13.07
CA LEU A 5 -13.88 -10.51 13.34
C LEU A 5 -13.67 -11.62 12.33
N ILE A 6 -12.49 -11.66 11.70
CA ILE A 6 -11.99 -12.84 11.02
C ILE A 6 -11.08 -13.58 12.00
N ALA A 7 -11.45 -14.79 12.39
CA ALA A 7 -10.66 -15.61 13.30
C ALA A 7 -10.24 -16.91 12.63
N SER A 8 -8.95 -17.20 12.68
CA SER A 8 -8.44 -18.49 12.24
C SER A 8 -8.60 -19.55 13.34
N LEU A 9 -8.83 -20.81 12.94
CA LEU A 9 -8.95 -21.95 13.86
C LEU A 9 -7.88 -22.99 13.61
N GLY A 10 -7.17 -23.34 14.69
CA GLY A 10 -6.22 -24.45 14.72
C GLY A 10 -6.84 -25.75 15.21
N THR A 11 -5.96 -26.71 15.53
CA THR A 11 -6.29 -28.02 16.05
C THR A 11 -6.00 -28.16 17.56
N GLY A 12 -5.58 -27.09 18.25
CA GLY A 12 -5.20 -27.15 19.65
C GLY A 12 -3.78 -27.68 19.89
N SER A 13 -3.45 -27.98 21.16
CA SER A 13 -2.13 -28.51 21.52
C SER A 13 -1.90 -29.92 20.98
N VAL A 14 -0.65 -30.31 20.79
CA VAL A 14 -0.25 -31.66 20.36
C VAL A 14 0.34 -32.46 21.52
N THR A 15 0.15 -33.78 21.49
CA THR A 15 0.81 -34.74 22.37
C THR A 15 2.29 -34.87 22.00
N LYS A 16 3.06 -35.59 22.83
CA LYS A 16 4.47 -35.90 22.53
C LYS A 16 4.63 -36.73 21.25
N ASP A 17 3.59 -37.46 20.85
CA ASP A 17 3.57 -38.32 19.67
C ASP A 17 3.07 -37.58 18.41
N GLY A 18 2.73 -36.29 18.54
CA GLY A 18 2.33 -35.42 17.43
C GLY A 18 0.82 -35.35 17.16
N ASP A 19 0.02 -36.13 17.88
CA ASP A 19 -1.44 -36.11 17.77
C ASP A 19 -2.03 -34.89 18.46
N SER A 20 -3.09 -34.31 17.88
CA SER A 20 -3.80 -33.20 18.52
C SER A 20 -4.53 -33.70 19.78
N LEU A 21 -4.32 -33.01 20.90
CA LEU A 21 -5.10 -33.15 22.14
C LEU A 21 -6.53 -32.60 22.02
N ARG A 22 -6.85 -31.94 20.89
CA ARG A 22 -8.16 -31.33 20.60
C ARG A 22 -8.65 -30.46 21.75
N GLN A 23 -7.71 -29.78 22.41
CA GLN A 23 -7.94 -28.89 23.53
C GLN A 23 -7.03 -27.67 23.40
N TYR A 24 -7.62 -26.48 23.46
CA TYR A 24 -6.85 -25.26 23.67
C TYR A 24 -6.54 -25.09 25.16
N ARG A 25 -5.34 -24.60 25.45
CA ARG A 25 -4.93 -24.28 26.81
C ARG A 25 -5.70 -23.04 27.27
N LYS A 26 -6.46 -23.17 28.37
CA LYS A 26 -7.09 -22.02 29.02
C LYS A 26 -6.01 -20.98 29.39
N ALA A 27 -6.27 -19.72 29.09
CA ALA A 27 -5.36 -18.62 29.35
C ALA A 27 -6.12 -17.38 29.86
N THR A 28 -5.43 -16.57 30.65
CA THR A 28 -5.91 -15.26 31.09
C THR A 28 -5.41 -14.21 30.11
N TYR A 29 -6.23 -13.87 29.13
CA TYR A 29 -5.90 -12.89 28.10
C TYR A 29 -6.07 -11.46 28.62
N LYS A 30 -5.11 -10.57 28.35
CA LYS A 30 -5.18 -9.14 28.67
C LYS A 30 -5.41 -8.32 27.40
N ILE A 31 -6.48 -7.52 27.37
CA ILE A 31 -6.78 -6.54 26.32
C ILE A 31 -6.94 -5.18 27.02
N GLY A 32 -6.05 -4.23 26.74
CA GLY A 32 -6.01 -2.98 27.51
C GLY A 32 -5.79 -3.29 28.99
N GLU A 33 -6.71 -2.90 29.86
CA GLU A 33 -6.69 -3.25 31.30
C GLU A 33 -7.63 -4.40 31.68
N GLU A 34 -8.40 -4.95 30.73
CA GLU A 34 -9.38 -6.00 30.99
C GLU A 34 -8.77 -7.40 30.85
N LEU A 35 -9.24 -8.34 31.68
CA LEU A 35 -8.79 -9.72 31.71
C LEU A 35 -9.93 -10.68 31.33
N TYR A 36 -9.61 -11.65 30.47
CA TYR A 36 -10.56 -12.66 29.98
C TYR A 36 -9.97 -14.06 30.16
N GLU A 37 -10.67 -14.92 30.89
CA GLU A 37 -10.21 -16.29 31.14
C GLU A 37 -10.89 -17.26 30.17
N GLU A 38 -10.23 -17.54 29.05
CA GLU A 38 -10.85 -18.17 27.88
C GLU A 38 -9.97 -19.27 27.28
N THR A 39 -10.56 -20.15 26.47
CA THR A 39 -9.85 -21.25 25.80
C THR A 39 -9.21 -20.81 24.48
N PHE A 40 -9.79 -19.85 23.76
CA PHE A 40 -9.21 -19.32 22.52
C PHE A 40 -9.46 -17.82 22.40
N ILE A 41 -8.52 -17.08 21.81
CA ILE A 41 -8.54 -15.62 21.81
C ILE A 41 -9.80 -14.99 21.20
N ALA A 42 -10.39 -15.63 20.17
CA ALA A 42 -11.55 -15.07 19.49
C ALA A 42 -12.76 -14.90 20.44
N SER A 43 -12.88 -15.71 21.51
CA SER A 43 -13.91 -15.50 22.52
C SER A 43 -13.66 -14.25 23.38
N ALA A 44 -12.41 -13.99 23.76
CA ALA A 44 -12.04 -12.76 24.46
C ALA A 44 -12.30 -11.51 23.60
N LEU A 45 -11.92 -11.56 22.32
CA LEU A 45 -12.18 -10.48 21.36
C LEU A 45 -13.68 -10.28 21.12
N TYR A 46 -14.46 -11.36 21.03
CA TYR A 46 -15.92 -11.29 20.88
C TYR A 46 -16.58 -10.52 22.02
N GLN A 47 -16.16 -10.79 23.26
CA GLN A 47 -16.70 -10.11 24.43
C GLN A 47 -16.23 -8.65 24.51
N ASN A 48 -14.94 -8.40 24.29
CA ASN A 48 -14.34 -7.06 24.43
C ASN A 48 -14.83 -6.07 23.35
N LEU A 49 -14.81 -6.48 22.08
CA LEU A 49 -15.09 -5.59 20.95
C LEU A 49 -16.58 -5.40 20.69
N LYS A 50 -17.44 -6.24 21.29
CA LYS A 50 -18.89 -6.31 21.05
C LYS A 50 -19.19 -6.49 19.56
N LEU A 51 -18.68 -7.59 19.01
CA LEU A 51 -18.76 -7.87 17.58
C LEU A 51 -20.18 -8.20 17.13
N ASP A 52 -20.57 -7.69 15.97
CA ASP A 52 -21.83 -7.99 15.31
C ASP A 52 -21.77 -9.34 14.57
N ARG A 53 -20.58 -9.67 14.05
CA ARG A 53 -20.35 -10.81 13.16
C ARG A 53 -18.98 -11.43 13.38
N ILE A 54 -18.89 -12.75 13.20
CA ILE A 54 -17.60 -13.45 13.13
C ILE A 54 -17.52 -14.33 11.87
N ILE A 55 -16.37 -14.30 11.21
CA ILE A 55 -16.00 -15.19 10.13
C ILE A 55 -14.90 -16.11 10.65
N PHE A 56 -15.24 -17.37 10.92
CA PHE A 56 -14.26 -18.38 11.33
C PHE A 56 -13.68 -19.07 10.10
N ILE A 57 -12.36 -19.20 10.06
CA ILE A 57 -11.64 -19.81 8.94
C ILE A 57 -10.81 -20.97 9.45
N GLY A 58 -11.02 -22.16 8.92
CA GLY A 58 -10.35 -23.36 9.39
C GLY A 58 -10.38 -24.50 8.39
N THR A 59 -9.58 -25.53 8.64
CA THR A 59 -9.60 -26.76 7.85
C THR A 59 -10.69 -27.71 8.34
N VAL A 60 -10.90 -28.83 7.65
CA VAL A 60 -11.76 -29.92 8.11
C VAL A 60 -11.34 -30.54 9.46
N LYS A 61 -10.09 -30.28 9.92
CA LYS A 61 -9.56 -30.73 11.21
C LYS A 61 -9.59 -29.68 12.31
N SER A 62 -9.95 -28.43 11.99
CA SER A 62 -10.01 -27.36 12.98
C SER A 62 -11.01 -27.68 14.09
N MET A 63 -10.83 -27.04 15.25
CA MET A 63 -11.67 -27.26 16.44
C MET A 63 -13.04 -26.58 16.33
N TRP A 64 -13.86 -27.00 15.37
CA TRP A 64 -15.21 -26.47 15.16
C TRP A 64 -16.16 -26.80 16.32
N GLU A 65 -15.98 -27.96 16.95
CA GLU A 65 -16.70 -28.40 18.15
C GLU A 65 -16.49 -27.48 19.35
N GLU A 66 -15.30 -26.89 19.49
CA GLU A 66 -15.00 -25.92 20.54
C GLU A 66 -15.76 -24.61 20.31
N VAL A 67 -15.81 -24.16 19.04
CA VAL A 67 -16.57 -22.98 18.64
C VAL A 67 -18.06 -23.21 18.93
N TYR A 68 -18.60 -24.36 18.55
CA TYR A 68 -19.99 -24.73 18.85
C TYR A 68 -20.28 -24.66 20.36
N ARG A 69 -19.46 -25.33 21.17
CA ARG A 69 -19.61 -25.36 22.64
C ARG A 69 -19.57 -23.96 23.24
N PHE A 70 -18.61 -23.13 22.83
CA PHE A 70 -18.47 -21.78 23.33
C PHE A 70 -19.69 -20.91 22.99
N PHE A 71 -20.12 -20.90 21.72
CA PHE A 71 -21.20 -20.01 21.30
C PHE A 71 -22.59 -20.45 21.77
N CYS A 72 -22.84 -21.76 21.96
CA CYS A 72 -24.05 -22.22 22.64
C CYS A 72 -24.17 -21.60 24.04
N LYS A 73 -23.08 -21.65 24.81
CA LYS A 73 -23.02 -21.03 26.15
C LYS A 73 -23.14 -19.50 26.08
N ALA A 74 -22.33 -18.85 25.25
CA ALA A 74 -22.26 -17.39 25.17
C ALA A 74 -23.59 -16.75 24.74
N LYS A 75 -24.30 -17.38 23.79
CA LYS A 75 -25.57 -16.91 23.25
C LYS A 75 -26.80 -17.52 23.92
N ARG A 76 -26.62 -18.40 24.92
CA ARG A 76 -27.69 -19.11 25.63
C ARG A 76 -28.59 -19.93 24.68
N VAL A 77 -27.98 -20.53 23.66
CA VAL A 77 -28.65 -21.48 22.76
C VAL A 77 -28.58 -22.87 23.43
N PRO A 78 -29.66 -23.69 23.41
CA PRO A 78 -29.62 -25.05 23.92
C PRO A 78 -28.48 -25.85 23.30
N PHE A 79 -27.70 -26.53 24.14
CA PHE A 79 -26.60 -27.37 23.69
C PHE A 79 -27.15 -28.72 23.24
N ASP A 80 -26.90 -29.09 21.99
CA ASP A 80 -27.23 -30.40 21.44
C ASP A 80 -26.00 -31.31 21.57
N GLU A 81 -26.08 -32.26 22.51
CA GLU A 81 -24.99 -33.21 22.77
C GLU A 81 -24.77 -34.17 21.60
N ASP A 82 -25.84 -34.59 20.92
CA ASP A 82 -25.77 -35.53 19.80
C ASP A 82 -25.04 -34.89 18.62
N TYR A 83 -25.41 -33.65 18.27
CA TYR A 83 -24.70 -32.89 17.24
C TYR A 83 -23.23 -32.66 17.59
N TYR A 84 -22.93 -32.33 18.86
CA TYR A 84 -21.54 -32.12 19.30
C TYR A 84 -20.69 -33.36 19.08
N TRP A 85 -21.16 -34.54 19.50
CA TRP A 85 -20.41 -35.79 19.34
C TRP A 85 -20.32 -36.23 17.88
N GLU A 86 -21.38 -36.06 17.09
CA GLU A 86 -21.33 -36.33 15.65
C GLU A 86 -20.27 -35.45 14.95
N LEU A 87 -20.19 -34.17 15.33
CA LEU A 87 -19.20 -33.25 14.82
C LEU A 87 -17.77 -33.68 15.20
N VAL A 88 -17.55 -34.09 16.45
CA VAL A 88 -16.27 -34.62 16.93
C VAL A 88 -15.84 -35.85 16.12
N GLU A 89 -16.70 -36.86 16.02
CA GLU A 89 -16.41 -38.12 15.32
C GLU A 89 -16.08 -37.88 13.84
N LYS A 90 -16.87 -37.02 13.17
CA LYS A 90 -16.60 -36.63 11.78
C LYS A 90 -15.22 -35.99 11.65
N ILE A 91 -14.90 -34.99 12.47
CA ILE A 91 -13.62 -34.28 12.38
C ILE A 91 -12.43 -35.23 12.65
N GLU A 92 -12.58 -36.19 13.56
CA GLU A 92 -11.55 -37.18 13.85
C GLU A 92 -11.25 -38.09 12.65
N ALA A 93 -12.27 -38.46 11.87
CA ALA A 93 -12.13 -39.30 10.68
C ALA A 93 -11.56 -38.58 9.45
N LEU A 94 -11.62 -37.24 9.40
CA LEU A 94 -11.16 -36.44 8.25
C LEU A 94 -9.65 -36.24 8.23
N ASN A 95 -9.08 -35.80 7.11
CA ASN A 95 -7.67 -35.44 7.00
C ASN A 95 -7.44 -34.49 5.80
N TYR A 96 -6.18 -34.24 5.44
CA TYR A 96 -5.83 -33.32 4.35
C TYR A 96 -6.33 -33.74 2.96
N GLN A 97 -6.60 -35.03 2.75
CA GLN A 97 -7.16 -35.57 1.50
C GLN A 97 -8.68 -35.43 1.42
N SER A 98 -9.36 -35.21 2.56
CA SER A 98 -10.81 -35.12 2.60
C SER A 98 -11.35 -33.93 1.80
N SER A 99 -12.54 -34.12 1.20
CA SER A 99 -13.26 -33.00 0.59
C SER A 99 -13.70 -32.00 1.66
N LEU A 100 -13.83 -30.74 1.27
CA LEU A 100 -14.38 -29.72 2.15
C LEU A 100 -15.87 -29.92 2.39
N ASP A 101 -16.57 -30.62 1.49
CA ASP A 101 -17.99 -30.95 1.61
C ASP A 101 -18.24 -32.14 2.56
N SER A 102 -17.17 -32.79 3.03
CA SER A 102 -17.26 -33.90 3.98
C SER A 102 -17.59 -33.45 5.42
N LEU A 103 -17.63 -32.15 5.67
CA LEU A 103 -17.96 -31.56 6.96
C LEU A 103 -19.06 -30.50 6.79
N ASP A 104 -20.22 -30.73 7.39
CA ASP A 104 -21.31 -29.75 7.40
C ASP A 104 -21.27 -28.91 8.69
N LEU A 105 -21.17 -27.60 8.52
CA LEU A 105 -21.16 -26.60 9.60
C LEU A 105 -22.44 -25.74 9.63
N SER A 106 -23.50 -26.19 8.96
CA SER A 106 -24.78 -25.47 8.88
C SER A 106 -25.40 -25.21 10.27
N GLU A 107 -25.43 -26.20 11.15
CA GLU A 107 -25.91 -26.02 12.54
C GLU A 107 -25.02 -25.08 13.35
N LEU A 108 -23.69 -25.17 13.19
CA LEU A 108 -22.77 -24.22 13.82
C LEU A 108 -23.02 -22.79 13.33
N ASN A 109 -23.23 -22.58 12.03
CA ASN A 109 -23.57 -21.27 11.47
C ASN A 109 -24.87 -20.70 12.09
N LYS A 110 -25.89 -21.54 12.35
CA LYS A 110 -27.12 -21.12 13.04
C LYS A 110 -26.85 -20.68 14.47
N VAL A 111 -26.01 -21.41 15.21
CA VAL A 111 -25.61 -21.05 16.58
C VAL A 111 -24.82 -19.74 16.59
N LEU A 112 -23.88 -19.57 15.66
CA LEU A 112 -23.16 -18.32 15.50
C LEU A 112 -24.11 -17.17 15.21
N GLY A 113 -25.10 -17.36 14.34
CA GLY A 113 -26.14 -16.38 14.05
C GLY A 113 -25.62 -15.03 13.56
N GLY A 114 -26.54 -14.12 13.27
CA GLY A 114 -26.21 -12.95 12.45
C GLY A 114 -25.66 -13.39 11.10
N GLU A 115 -24.98 -12.51 10.39
CA GLU A 115 -24.33 -12.87 9.13
C GLU A 115 -23.01 -13.65 9.35
N SER A 116 -22.77 -14.19 10.55
CA SER A 116 -21.56 -14.94 10.89
C SER A 116 -21.46 -16.23 10.07
N LYS A 117 -20.23 -16.66 9.77
CA LYS A 117 -20.02 -17.78 8.86
C LYS A 117 -18.74 -18.56 9.15
N CYS A 118 -18.82 -19.87 9.00
CA CYS A 118 -17.68 -20.78 8.98
C CYS A 118 -17.22 -21.01 7.53
N VAL A 119 -15.93 -20.80 7.29
CA VAL A 119 -15.29 -20.95 5.98
C VAL A 119 -14.29 -22.10 6.07
N LEU A 120 -14.59 -23.19 5.35
CA LEU A 120 -13.71 -24.35 5.25
C LEU A 120 -12.64 -24.13 4.18
N THR A 121 -11.37 -24.32 4.57
CA THR A 121 -10.20 -24.22 3.70
C THR A 121 -9.45 -25.56 3.61
N LYS A 122 -8.68 -25.75 2.53
CA LYS A 122 -7.65 -26.79 2.44
C LYS A 122 -6.45 -26.43 3.33
N TYR A 123 -5.51 -27.37 3.45
CA TYR A 123 -4.31 -27.19 4.27
C TYR A 123 -3.29 -26.22 3.64
N GLY A 124 -3.35 -26.01 2.32
CA GLY A 124 -2.41 -25.13 1.61
C GLY A 124 -1.10 -25.83 1.27
N LEU A 125 -1.15 -27.13 0.99
CA LEU A 125 0.04 -27.97 0.76
C LEU A 125 0.74 -27.72 -0.58
N ASN A 126 0.02 -27.11 -1.52
CA ASN A 126 0.50 -26.80 -2.86
C ASN A 126 -0.20 -25.53 -3.38
N GLN A 127 0.23 -25.06 -4.55
CA GLN A 127 -0.28 -23.84 -5.17
C GLN A 127 -1.80 -23.92 -5.45
N GLU A 128 -2.32 -25.07 -5.86
CA GLU A 128 -3.75 -25.26 -6.15
C GLU A 128 -4.58 -25.06 -4.88
N GLU A 129 -4.19 -25.70 -3.77
CA GLU A 129 -4.87 -25.52 -2.48
C GLU A 129 -4.79 -24.07 -1.97
N LEU A 130 -3.67 -23.38 -2.17
CA LEU A 130 -3.54 -21.97 -1.80
C LEU A 130 -4.52 -21.08 -2.57
N TRP A 131 -4.74 -21.33 -3.86
CA TRP A 131 -5.72 -20.59 -4.66
C TRP A 131 -7.15 -20.90 -4.26
N ILE A 132 -7.48 -22.18 -4.01
CA ILE A 132 -8.79 -22.56 -3.46
C ILE A 132 -9.06 -21.82 -2.14
N ASN A 133 -8.06 -21.75 -1.27
CA ASN A 133 -8.17 -21.04 -0.01
C ASN A 133 -8.38 -19.54 -0.22
N PHE A 134 -7.59 -18.91 -1.10
CA PHE A 134 -7.74 -17.49 -1.45
C PHE A 134 -9.15 -17.17 -1.95
N GLU A 135 -9.68 -17.97 -2.87
CA GLU A 135 -11.02 -17.77 -3.45
C GLU A 135 -12.11 -17.88 -2.38
N ARG A 136 -12.05 -18.91 -1.52
CA ARG A 136 -13.04 -19.10 -0.45
C ARG A 136 -13.00 -17.98 0.58
N ILE A 137 -11.81 -17.54 0.99
CA ILE A 137 -11.67 -16.41 1.91
C ILE A 137 -12.20 -15.14 1.23
N SER A 138 -11.84 -14.88 -0.03
CA SER A 138 -12.31 -13.71 -0.78
C SER A 138 -13.84 -13.68 -0.93
N GLN A 139 -14.45 -14.82 -1.27
CA GLN A 139 -15.91 -14.96 -1.35
C GLN A 139 -16.58 -14.68 0.01
N SER A 140 -15.97 -15.14 1.11
CA SER A 140 -16.46 -14.84 2.45
C SER A 140 -16.38 -13.35 2.84
N LEU A 141 -15.66 -12.53 2.08
CA LEU A 141 -15.54 -11.09 2.34
C LEU A 141 -16.29 -10.24 1.29
N SER A 142 -16.98 -10.89 0.35
CA SER A 142 -17.67 -10.22 -0.75
C SER A 142 -18.89 -9.39 -0.32
N ASP A 143 -19.48 -9.72 0.82
CA ASP A 143 -20.66 -9.07 1.39
C ASP A 143 -20.33 -7.95 2.38
N LEU A 144 -19.05 -7.63 2.59
CA LEU A 144 -18.65 -6.49 3.41
C LEU A 144 -19.20 -5.18 2.81
N GLU A 145 -19.63 -4.26 3.66
CA GLU A 145 -20.15 -2.96 3.26
C GLU A 145 -19.12 -1.84 3.47
N GLU A 146 -19.41 -0.66 2.93
CA GLU A 146 -18.56 0.52 3.15
C GLU A 146 -18.56 0.90 4.65
N ASN A 147 -17.38 1.24 5.16
CA ASN A 147 -17.11 1.60 6.55
C ASN A 147 -17.22 0.44 7.56
N ASP A 148 -17.46 -0.80 7.14
CA ASP A 148 -17.36 -1.93 8.08
C ASP A 148 -15.98 -2.01 8.73
N GLN A 149 -15.97 -2.35 10.03
CA GLN A 149 -14.78 -2.43 10.85
C GLN A 149 -14.31 -3.88 10.94
N LEU A 150 -13.18 -4.17 10.31
CA LEU A 150 -12.59 -5.50 10.26
C LEU A 150 -11.51 -5.66 11.33
N TYR A 151 -11.70 -6.67 12.16
CA TYR A 151 -10.73 -7.15 13.14
C TYR A 151 -10.24 -8.52 12.69
N ILE A 152 -8.96 -8.82 12.91
CA ILE A 152 -8.35 -10.07 12.45
C ILE A 152 -7.64 -10.75 13.63
N ASP A 153 -7.88 -12.03 13.85
CA ASP A 153 -7.14 -12.87 14.79
C ASP A 153 -6.22 -13.85 14.05
N ILE A 154 -4.92 -13.68 14.26
CA ILE A 154 -3.85 -14.47 13.66
C ILE A 154 -3.24 -15.51 14.60
N THR A 155 -3.86 -15.75 15.76
CA THR A 155 -3.26 -16.56 16.84
C THR A 155 -3.31 -18.06 16.54
N HIS A 156 -4.41 -18.56 15.99
CA HIS A 156 -4.68 -19.99 15.89
C HIS A 156 -4.78 -20.47 14.45
N SER A 157 -3.72 -21.03 13.87
CA SER A 157 -3.77 -21.83 12.63
C SER A 157 -2.34 -22.18 12.18
N PHE A 158 -2.21 -22.82 11.02
CA PHE A 158 -0.94 -22.85 10.30
C PHE A 158 -0.46 -21.42 10.05
N ARG A 159 0.84 -21.17 10.25
CA ARG A 159 1.45 -19.84 10.03
C ARG A 159 1.24 -19.28 8.62
N SER A 160 0.99 -20.14 7.62
CA SER A 160 0.65 -19.75 6.25
C SER A 160 -0.73 -19.10 6.14
N LEU A 161 -1.69 -19.44 6.99
CA LEU A 161 -3.07 -18.94 6.88
C LEU A 161 -3.18 -17.46 7.26
N PRO A 162 -2.55 -16.96 8.35
CA PRO A 162 -2.49 -15.52 8.61
C PRO A 162 -1.86 -14.71 7.48
N ILE A 163 -0.81 -15.25 6.84
CA ILE A 163 -0.18 -14.60 5.67
C ILE A 163 -1.17 -14.53 4.52
N LEU A 164 -1.89 -15.62 4.23
CA LEU A 164 -2.91 -15.65 3.19
C LEU A 164 -4.08 -14.69 3.48
N GLN A 165 -4.55 -14.64 4.73
CA GLN A 165 -5.59 -13.71 5.17
C GLN A 165 -5.14 -12.26 4.98
N PHE A 166 -3.93 -11.92 5.44
CA PHE A 166 -3.33 -10.60 5.25
C PHE A 166 -3.29 -10.19 3.77
N LEU A 167 -2.84 -11.10 2.89
CA LEU A 167 -2.78 -10.84 1.45
C LEU A 167 -4.17 -10.69 0.84
N THR A 168 -5.14 -11.51 1.25
CA THR A 168 -6.53 -11.45 0.76
C THR A 168 -7.18 -10.12 1.13
N ILE A 169 -7.01 -9.69 2.38
CA ILE A 169 -7.57 -8.44 2.88
C ILE A 169 -6.91 -7.25 2.21
N THR A 170 -5.58 -7.28 2.04
CA THR A 170 -4.84 -6.25 1.28
C THR A 170 -5.35 -6.17 -0.17
N PHE A 171 -5.52 -7.32 -0.82
CA PHE A 171 -6.05 -7.40 -2.18
C PHE A 171 -7.45 -6.80 -2.30
N ILE A 172 -8.37 -7.16 -1.39
CA ILE A 172 -9.74 -6.63 -1.41
C ILE A 172 -9.73 -5.12 -1.16
N ASN A 173 -9.01 -4.66 -0.15
CA ASN A 173 -8.99 -3.26 0.24
C ASN A 173 -8.36 -2.35 -0.85
N ASP A 174 -7.30 -2.82 -1.51
CA ASP A 174 -6.58 -2.00 -2.51
C ASP A 174 -7.16 -2.11 -3.91
N LEU A 175 -7.66 -3.28 -4.30
CA LEU A 175 -8.04 -3.57 -5.68
C LEU A 175 -9.56 -3.51 -5.91
N LEU A 176 -10.37 -3.89 -4.92
CA LEU A 176 -11.84 -3.95 -5.02
C LEU A 176 -12.50 -2.74 -4.36
N SER A 177 -11.77 -1.62 -4.34
CA SER A 177 -11.91 -0.41 -3.52
C SER A 177 -13.18 0.44 -3.70
N GLU A 178 -14.25 -0.10 -4.29
CA GLU A 178 -15.59 0.47 -4.14
C GLU A 178 -16.09 0.40 -2.68
N LYS A 179 -15.47 -0.46 -1.86
CA LYS A 179 -15.79 -0.69 -0.45
C LYS A 179 -14.62 -0.22 0.42
N LYS A 180 -14.73 0.96 1.03
CA LYS A 180 -13.74 1.45 2.02
C LYS A 180 -13.90 0.67 3.32
N ILE A 181 -13.25 -0.49 3.42
CA ILE A 181 -13.27 -1.31 4.64
C ILE A 181 -12.20 -0.79 5.59
N GLU A 182 -12.58 -0.54 6.85
CA GLU A 182 -11.64 -0.11 7.87
C GLU A 182 -11.00 -1.33 8.52
N ILE A 183 -9.68 -1.51 8.39
CA ILE A 183 -8.95 -2.49 9.20
C ILE A 183 -8.75 -1.90 10.59
N ALA A 184 -9.65 -2.23 11.50
CA ALA A 184 -9.75 -1.63 12.83
C ALA A 184 -8.78 -2.28 13.85
N GLY A 185 -8.32 -3.52 13.63
CA GLY A 185 -7.32 -4.15 14.50
C GLY A 185 -6.82 -5.50 13.97
N ILE A 186 -5.57 -5.85 14.31
CA ILE A 186 -4.99 -7.17 14.00
C ILE A 186 -4.41 -7.76 15.27
N TYR A 187 -5.06 -8.76 15.83
CA TYR A 187 -4.74 -9.27 17.16
C TYR A 187 -3.93 -10.56 17.13
N TYR A 188 -2.94 -10.62 18.01
CA TYR A 188 -2.14 -11.81 18.28
C TYR A 188 -2.07 -12.07 19.78
N GLY A 189 -2.53 -13.24 20.22
CA GLY A 189 -2.41 -13.71 21.59
C GLY A 189 -1.06 -14.37 21.83
N MET A 190 -0.18 -13.73 22.59
CA MET A 190 1.18 -14.22 22.84
C MET A 190 1.20 -15.29 23.94
N LEU A 191 0.67 -16.47 23.68
CA LEU A 191 0.55 -17.52 24.69
C LEU A 191 1.90 -17.96 25.26
N GLU A 192 2.96 -17.94 24.45
CA GLU A 192 4.30 -18.38 24.82
C GLU A 192 4.92 -17.55 25.95
N VAL A 193 4.67 -16.24 25.99
CA VAL A 193 5.24 -15.34 27.01
C VAL A 193 4.45 -15.34 28.33
N SER A 194 3.29 -16.01 28.37
CA SER A 194 2.40 -16.02 29.54
C SER A 194 3.11 -16.37 30.85
N ARG A 195 4.05 -17.32 30.81
CA ARG A 195 4.80 -17.75 32.01
C ARG A 195 5.76 -16.68 32.54
N GLU A 196 6.23 -15.78 31.69
CA GLU A 196 7.10 -14.66 32.05
C GLU A 196 6.30 -13.47 32.59
N LEU A 197 4.98 -13.44 32.34
CA LEU A 197 4.06 -12.37 32.71
C LEU A 197 3.01 -12.82 33.72
N GLU A 198 3.42 -13.55 34.77
CA GLU A 198 2.53 -13.96 35.87
C GLU A 198 1.27 -14.74 35.40
N ASN A 199 1.41 -15.55 34.35
CA ASN A 199 0.33 -16.30 33.68
C ASN A 199 -0.72 -15.43 32.96
N ILE A 200 -0.39 -14.17 32.68
CA ILE A 200 -1.16 -13.27 31.84
C ILE A 200 -0.66 -13.37 30.39
N THR A 201 -1.57 -13.64 29.47
CA THR A 201 -1.30 -13.69 28.03
C THR A 201 -1.67 -12.34 27.41
N PRO A 202 -0.73 -11.52 26.96
CA PRO A 202 -1.07 -10.26 26.32
C PRO A 202 -1.66 -10.52 24.93
N ILE A 203 -2.71 -9.76 24.58
CA ILE A 203 -3.20 -9.64 23.21
C ILE A 203 -2.61 -8.37 22.63
N VAL A 204 -1.78 -8.52 21.60
CA VAL A 204 -1.08 -7.41 20.95
C VAL A 204 -1.82 -7.03 19.68
N ASP A 205 -2.06 -5.74 19.49
CA ASP A 205 -2.53 -5.19 18.22
C ASP A 205 -1.36 -4.90 17.28
N LEU A 206 -1.34 -5.62 16.17
CA LEU A 206 -0.35 -5.58 15.09
C LEU A 206 -0.80 -4.71 13.92
N LYS A 207 -1.94 -4.00 14.02
CA LYS A 207 -2.37 -3.00 13.02
C LYS A 207 -1.26 -2.03 12.60
N PRO A 208 -0.38 -1.53 13.48
CA PRO A 208 0.74 -0.68 13.06
C PRO A 208 1.67 -1.32 12.00
N LEU A 209 1.80 -2.65 12.00
CA LEU A 209 2.58 -3.36 10.98
C LEU A 209 1.83 -3.43 9.64
N PHE A 210 0.51 -3.54 9.66
CA PHE A 210 -0.32 -3.50 8.46
C PHE A 210 -0.25 -2.14 7.77
N GLU A 211 -0.26 -1.05 8.55
CA GLU A 211 -0.17 0.32 8.03
C GLU A 211 1.14 0.61 7.28
N ILE A 212 2.22 -0.15 7.57
CA ILE A 212 3.48 -0.06 6.81
C ILE A 212 3.23 -0.29 5.31
N THR A 213 2.26 -1.12 4.93
CA THR A 213 1.92 -1.33 3.52
C THR A 213 1.45 -0.04 2.84
N THR A 214 0.69 0.80 3.54
CA THR A 214 0.21 2.10 3.07
C THR A 214 1.38 3.08 2.92
N TRP A 215 2.32 3.09 3.87
CA TRP A 215 3.56 3.86 3.76
C TRP A 215 4.40 3.45 2.56
N ILE A 216 4.53 2.14 2.28
CA ILE A 216 5.26 1.61 1.12
C ILE A 216 4.61 2.09 -0.18
N LYS A 217 3.27 2.03 -0.29
CA LYS A 217 2.54 2.54 -1.46
C LYS A 217 2.76 4.03 -1.65
N GLY A 218 2.65 4.82 -0.58
CA GLY A 218 2.86 6.26 -0.61
C GLY A 218 4.28 6.62 -1.05
N ALA A 219 5.28 5.92 -0.50
CA ALA A 219 6.68 6.05 -0.89
C ALA A 219 6.91 5.71 -2.37
N TYR A 220 6.30 4.62 -2.86
CA TYR A 220 6.36 4.24 -4.27
C TYR A 220 5.71 5.30 -5.17
N ASN A 221 4.54 5.82 -4.80
CA ASN A 221 3.83 6.85 -5.56
C ASN A 221 4.63 8.15 -5.64
N LEU A 222 5.22 8.56 -4.54
CA LEU A 222 6.06 9.75 -4.50
C LEU A 222 7.31 9.56 -5.37
N LYS A 223 8.02 8.45 -5.18
CA LYS A 223 9.27 8.19 -5.91
C LYS A 223 9.06 8.18 -7.42
N ASN A 224 7.99 7.51 -7.88
CA ASN A 224 7.77 7.27 -9.30
C ASN A 224 6.90 8.33 -9.99
N TYR A 225 6.03 9.01 -9.26
CA TYR A 225 5.07 9.95 -9.86
C TYR A 225 5.18 11.36 -9.28
N GLY A 226 5.90 11.56 -8.17
CA GLY A 226 5.92 12.82 -7.43
C GLY A 226 4.63 13.05 -6.63
N ASN A 227 3.81 12.02 -6.47
CA ASN A 227 2.55 12.07 -5.73
C ASN A 227 2.75 11.55 -4.30
N GLY A 228 2.71 12.47 -3.34
CA GLY A 228 2.83 12.20 -1.92
C GLY A 228 1.50 12.28 -1.17
N GLU A 229 0.35 12.23 -1.85
CA GLU A 229 -0.97 12.41 -1.23
C GLU A 229 -1.20 11.40 -0.11
N LEU A 230 -0.96 10.11 -0.38
CA LEU A 230 -1.11 9.06 0.61
C LEU A 230 -0.19 9.24 1.83
N ILE A 231 1.00 9.82 1.62
CA ILE A 231 1.92 10.16 2.72
C ILE A 231 1.35 11.33 3.54
N ALA A 232 0.80 12.35 2.87
CA ALA A 232 0.18 13.49 3.52
C ALA A 232 -1.04 13.07 4.36
N GLU A 233 -1.89 12.19 3.84
CA GLU A 233 -3.04 11.62 4.58
C GLU A 233 -2.60 10.89 5.86
N LEU A 234 -1.58 10.02 5.77
CA LEU A 234 -1.03 9.30 6.92
C LEU A 234 -0.40 10.24 7.96
N LEU A 235 0.27 11.30 7.52
CA LEU A 235 0.83 12.32 8.41
C LEU A 235 -0.26 13.15 9.10
N CYS A 236 -1.35 13.49 8.40
CA CYS A 236 -2.51 14.15 9.02
C CYS A 236 -3.10 13.30 10.16
N GLN A 237 -3.20 11.97 9.97
CA GLN A 237 -3.66 11.06 11.03
C GLN A 237 -2.73 11.02 12.25
N GLN A 238 -1.46 11.38 12.07
CA GLN A 238 -0.44 11.48 13.12
C GLN A 238 -0.29 12.90 13.69
N ASN A 239 -1.21 13.82 13.37
CA ASN A 239 -1.16 15.24 13.76
C ASN A 239 0.02 16.03 13.17
N GLU A 240 0.61 15.57 12.07
CA GLU A 240 1.70 16.24 11.34
C GLU A 240 1.17 17.13 10.19
N GLU A 241 0.17 17.96 10.49
CA GLU A 241 -0.58 18.72 9.48
C GLU A 241 0.27 19.64 8.59
N LEU A 242 1.28 20.30 9.19
CA LEU A 242 2.13 21.22 8.44
C LEU A 242 2.93 20.47 7.38
N LEU A 243 3.54 19.35 7.77
CA LEU A 243 4.34 18.53 6.86
C LEU A 243 3.46 17.92 5.76
N ALA A 244 2.28 17.41 6.12
CA ALA A 244 1.29 16.92 5.17
C ALA A 244 0.92 17.97 4.11
N LYS A 245 0.57 19.19 4.54
CA LYS A 245 0.23 20.31 3.63
C LYS A 245 1.38 20.67 2.69
N ARG A 246 2.63 20.60 3.15
CA ARG A 246 3.82 20.87 2.34
C ARG A 246 4.06 19.80 1.28
N ILE A 247 3.84 18.52 1.64
CA ILE A 247 3.94 17.39 0.72
C ILE A 247 2.85 17.49 -0.37
N HIS A 248 1.59 17.71 0.03
CA HIS A 248 0.47 17.91 -0.90
C HIS A 248 0.76 19.05 -1.89
N ALA A 249 1.16 20.22 -1.40
CA ALA A 249 1.45 21.37 -2.25
C ALA A 249 2.60 21.12 -3.25
N LEU A 250 3.62 20.35 -2.86
CA LEU A 250 4.68 19.94 -3.77
C LEU A 250 4.15 18.98 -4.84
N SER A 251 3.32 18.01 -4.44
CA SER A 251 2.71 17.04 -5.35
C SER A 251 1.82 17.72 -6.39
N ASP A 252 1.00 18.69 -6.00
CA ASP A 252 0.20 19.50 -6.93
C ASP A 252 1.08 20.19 -7.97
N ALA A 253 2.14 20.86 -7.52
CA ALA A 253 3.07 21.58 -8.39
C ALA A 253 3.74 20.65 -9.42
N ILE A 254 4.12 19.44 -9.01
CA ILE A 254 4.70 18.40 -9.89
C ILE A 254 3.66 17.85 -10.87
N GLN A 255 2.41 17.69 -10.44
CA GLN A 255 1.35 17.11 -11.27
C GLN A 255 1.01 18.01 -12.46
N ILE A 256 0.93 19.34 -12.23
CA ILE A 256 0.67 20.32 -13.31
C ILE A 256 1.94 20.85 -13.97
N ASN A 257 3.12 20.35 -13.57
CA ASN A 257 4.44 20.79 -14.05
C ASN A 257 4.69 22.29 -13.91
N TYR A 258 4.27 22.89 -12.80
CA TYR A 258 4.48 24.31 -12.55
C TYR A 258 5.86 24.56 -11.92
N VAL A 259 6.87 24.67 -12.79
CA VAL A 259 8.31 24.71 -12.44
C VAL A 259 8.68 25.70 -11.32
N PRO A 260 8.19 26.97 -11.30
CA PRO A 260 8.53 27.90 -10.23
C PRO A 260 8.06 27.39 -8.85
N ASP A 261 6.86 26.83 -8.79
CA ASP A 261 6.31 26.28 -7.55
C ASP A 261 7.01 25.00 -7.15
N ILE A 262 7.39 24.11 -8.08
CA ILE A 262 8.17 22.90 -7.74
C ILE A 262 9.44 23.32 -6.97
N LYS A 263 10.15 24.35 -7.45
CA LYS A 263 11.36 24.89 -6.81
C LYS A 263 11.06 25.49 -5.43
N GLN A 264 10.00 26.30 -5.34
CA GLN A 264 9.61 26.94 -4.09
C GLN A 264 9.14 25.92 -3.04
N LYS A 265 8.17 25.07 -3.40
CA LYS A 265 7.59 24.05 -2.52
C LYS A 265 8.62 23.01 -2.09
N SER A 266 9.57 22.65 -2.96
CA SER A 266 10.70 21.80 -2.56
C SER A 266 11.55 22.45 -1.48
N SER A 267 11.77 23.78 -1.56
CA SER A 267 12.53 24.52 -0.55
C SER A 267 11.77 24.61 0.78
N ASP A 268 10.47 24.91 0.72
CA ASP A 268 9.60 24.96 1.90
C ASP A 268 9.55 23.60 2.62
N LEU A 269 9.39 22.52 1.84
CA LEU A 269 9.35 21.16 2.36
C LEU A 269 10.71 20.75 2.95
N LYS A 270 11.82 21.12 2.31
CA LYS A 270 13.17 20.87 2.85
C LYS A 270 13.37 21.50 4.22
N SER A 271 12.95 22.75 4.40
CA SER A 271 13.02 23.44 5.71
C SER A 271 12.17 22.72 6.76
N THR A 272 10.94 22.36 6.40
CA THR A 272 10.02 21.66 7.32
C THR A 272 10.60 20.31 7.74
N LEU A 273 11.11 19.53 6.79
CA LEU A 273 11.73 18.23 7.07
C LEU A 273 12.91 18.35 8.04
N SER A 274 13.75 19.40 7.93
CA SER A 274 14.89 19.57 8.85
C SER A 274 14.49 19.82 10.30
N GLU A 275 13.28 20.31 10.55
CA GLU A 275 12.77 20.62 11.89
C GLU A 275 11.96 19.47 12.49
N THR A 276 11.40 18.57 11.65
CA THR A 276 10.59 17.43 12.10
C THR A 276 11.46 16.27 12.59
N VAL A 277 11.15 15.72 13.77
CA VAL A 277 11.71 14.44 14.24
C VAL A 277 10.91 13.31 13.60
N SER A 278 11.59 12.35 12.96
CA SER A 278 10.89 11.22 12.33
C SER A 278 10.82 10.00 13.23
N GLU A 279 9.61 9.65 13.62
CA GLU A 279 9.27 8.41 14.33
C GLU A 279 8.48 7.46 13.43
N GLY A 280 8.35 6.20 13.88
CA GLY A 280 7.54 5.19 13.21
C GLY A 280 7.94 4.92 11.74
N PRO A 281 6.98 4.50 10.91
CA PRO A 281 7.23 4.16 9.50
C PRO A 281 7.70 5.35 8.66
N PHE A 282 7.35 6.59 9.04
CA PHE A 282 7.71 7.79 8.27
C PHE A 282 9.22 7.95 8.10
N LYS A 283 10.02 7.52 9.10
CA LYS A 283 11.49 7.52 9.04
C LYS A 283 12.05 6.89 7.77
N TYR A 284 11.41 5.83 7.27
CA TYR A 284 11.87 5.12 6.07
C TYR A 284 11.48 5.85 4.78
N VAL A 285 10.35 6.55 4.77
CA VAL A 285 9.85 7.32 3.64
C VAL A 285 10.54 8.68 3.53
N ARG A 286 10.94 9.26 4.67
CA ARG A 286 11.63 10.55 4.78
C ARG A 286 12.82 10.66 3.81
N SER A 287 13.64 9.62 3.71
CA SER A 287 14.81 9.62 2.83
C SER A 287 14.47 9.86 1.35
N ILE A 288 13.29 9.41 0.89
CA ILE A 288 12.81 9.62 -0.48
C ILE A 288 12.43 11.08 -0.69
N LEU A 289 11.73 11.68 0.27
CA LEU A 289 11.38 13.10 0.27
C LEU A 289 12.65 13.95 0.31
N GLU A 290 13.58 13.65 1.21
CA GLU A 290 14.86 14.37 1.34
C GLU A 290 15.66 14.33 0.05
N ASN A 291 15.80 13.16 -0.59
CA ASN A 291 16.47 13.04 -1.87
C ASN A 291 15.81 13.91 -2.95
N PHE A 292 14.48 13.93 -3.01
CA PHE A 292 13.74 14.75 -3.96
C PHE A 292 13.95 16.25 -3.70
N VAL A 293 13.70 16.71 -2.47
CA VAL A 293 13.81 18.15 -2.15
C VAL A 293 15.25 18.64 -2.18
N ASN A 294 16.24 17.80 -1.89
CA ASN A 294 17.64 18.17 -2.05
C ASN A 294 18.01 18.38 -3.53
N ARG A 295 17.40 17.59 -4.42
CA ARG A 295 17.56 17.72 -5.87
C ARG A 295 16.89 18.97 -6.44
N PHE A 296 15.72 19.37 -5.89
CA PHE A 296 14.87 20.41 -6.49
C PHE A 296 14.60 21.65 -5.62
N SER A 297 15.21 21.78 -4.45
CA SER A 297 15.17 23.02 -3.66
C SER A 297 15.98 24.13 -4.34
N ARG A 298 15.80 25.38 -3.87
CA ARG A 298 16.59 26.54 -4.29
C ARG A 298 18.07 26.20 -4.20
N SER A 299 18.70 26.14 -5.36
CA SER A 299 20.11 25.83 -5.54
C SER A 299 20.79 26.96 -6.31
N SER A 300 22.12 26.93 -6.38
CA SER A 300 22.92 27.83 -7.22
C SER A 300 22.83 27.50 -8.71
N LEU A 301 22.00 26.54 -9.12
CA LEU A 301 21.81 26.19 -10.52
C LEU A 301 21.09 27.32 -11.27
N SER A 302 21.44 27.49 -12.55
CA SER A 302 20.68 28.36 -13.44
C SER A 302 19.28 27.79 -13.70
N GLU A 303 18.36 28.59 -14.22
CA GLU A 303 16.98 28.14 -14.47
C GLU A 303 16.96 27.06 -15.56
N SER A 304 17.84 27.17 -16.56
CA SER A 304 17.96 26.12 -17.59
C SER A 304 18.50 24.80 -17.04
N GLN A 305 19.47 24.84 -16.12
CA GLN A 305 20.00 23.65 -15.46
C GLN A 305 18.95 23.00 -14.55
N PHE A 306 18.16 23.81 -13.84
CA PHE A 306 17.03 23.30 -13.04
C PHE A 306 16.00 22.58 -13.92
N GLN A 307 15.59 23.18 -15.04
CA GLN A 307 14.65 22.56 -15.98
C GLN A 307 15.22 21.29 -16.61
N LEU A 308 16.52 21.27 -16.94
CA LEU A 308 17.19 20.08 -17.47
C LEU A 308 17.22 18.93 -16.46
N GLU A 309 17.46 19.23 -15.18
CA GLU A 309 17.44 18.25 -14.09
C GLU A 309 16.03 17.71 -13.82
N LEU A 310 15.03 18.58 -13.91
CA LEU A 310 13.62 18.18 -13.78
C LEU A 310 13.17 17.29 -14.95
N ALA A 311 13.58 17.63 -16.18
CA ALA A 311 13.33 16.80 -17.36
C ALA A 311 13.97 15.41 -17.23
N ASP A 312 15.19 15.33 -16.69
CA ASP A 312 15.88 14.07 -16.38
C ASP A 312 15.07 13.18 -15.44
N TRP A 313 14.58 13.76 -14.34
CA TRP A 313 13.73 13.06 -13.39
C TRP A 313 12.43 12.57 -14.02
N TYR A 314 11.80 13.37 -14.89
CA TYR A 314 10.62 12.91 -15.63
C TYR A 314 10.92 11.71 -16.53
N PHE A 315 12.05 11.68 -17.25
CA PHE A 315 12.41 10.53 -18.08
C PHE A 315 12.75 9.28 -17.28
N GLN A 316 13.46 9.42 -16.16
CA GLN A 316 13.73 8.32 -15.22
C GLN A 316 12.43 7.67 -14.73
N ASN A 317 11.38 8.47 -14.58
CA ASN A 317 10.06 8.07 -14.12
C ASN A 317 9.06 7.78 -15.25
N LYS A 318 9.54 7.61 -16.48
CA LYS A 318 8.71 7.29 -17.67
C LYS A 318 7.62 8.34 -17.98
N ARG A 319 7.74 9.56 -17.44
CA ARG A 319 6.85 10.71 -17.72
C ARG A 319 7.34 11.47 -18.96
N TYR A 320 7.42 10.77 -20.10
CA TYR A 320 8.05 11.29 -21.32
C TYR A 320 7.42 12.59 -21.85
N SER A 321 6.09 12.71 -21.80
CA SER A 321 5.38 13.94 -22.22
C SER A 321 5.91 15.18 -21.49
N THR A 322 5.81 15.15 -20.16
CA THR A 322 6.25 16.24 -19.28
C THR A 322 7.77 16.46 -19.38
N GLY A 323 8.53 15.37 -19.52
CA GLY A 323 9.98 15.44 -19.76
C GLY A 323 10.34 16.18 -21.04
N TYR A 324 9.69 15.87 -22.16
CA TYR A 324 9.94 16.53 -23.45
C TYR A 324 9.50 18.01 -23.46
N ILE A 325 8.38 18.33 -22.80
CA ILE A 325 7.94 19.71 -22.59
C ILE A 325 9.01 20.48 -21.81
N THR A 326 9.44 19.94 -20.67
CA THR A 326 10.41 20.61 -19.78
C THR A 326 11.78 20.72 -20.45
N LEU A 327 12.23 19.70 -21.19
CA LEU A 327 13.50 19.69 -21.90
C LEU A 327 13.54 20.74 -23.02
N ALA A 328 12.45 20.89 -23.78
CA ALA A 328 12.36 21.91 -24.82
C ALA A 328 12.44 23.32 -24.23
N GLU A 329 11.71 23.57 -23.13
CA GLU A 329 11.78 24.85 -22.42
C GLU A 329 13.17 25.11 -21.82
N ALA A 330 13.84 24.08 -21.31
CA ALA A 330 15.21 24.19 -20.80
C ALA A 330 16.19 24.73 -21.85
N VAL A 331 16.08 24.26 -23.10
CA VAL A 331 16.92 24.73 -24.21
C VAL A 331 16.70 26.22 -24.50
N ILE A 332 15.45 26.67 -24.55
CA ILE A 332 15.15 28.09 -24.81
C ILE A 332 15.63 28.96 -23.65
N THR A 333 15.41 28.52 -22.41
CA THR A 333 15.92 29.19 -21.20
C THR A 333 17.45 29.29 -21.24
N TYR A 334 18.14 28.23 -21.64
CA TYR A 334 19.61 28.22 -21.76
C TYR A 334 20.12 29.20 -22.82
N VAL A 335 19.46 29.27 -23.98
CA VAL A 335 19.85 30.25 -25.02
C VAL A 335 19.68 31.67 -24.50
N CYS A 336 18.61 31.96 -23.75
CA CYS A 336 18.45 33.26 -23.10
C CYS A 336 19.61 33.56 -22.15
N GLU A 337 19.94 32.61 -21.26
CA GLU A 337 21.02 32.76 -20.27
C GLU A 337 22.39 33.01 -20.93
N VAL A 338 22.76 32.24 -21.97
CA VAL A 338 24.05 32.39 -22.66
C VAL A 338 24.14 33.68 -23.46
N GLN A 339 23.02 34.20 -23.95
CA GLN A 339 22.96 35.48 -24.68
C GLN A 339 22.72 36.69 -23.76
N GLY A 340 22.68 36.50 -22.43
CA GLY A 340 22.44 37.58 -21.46
C GLY A 340 21.04 38.18 -21.55
N ARG A 341 20.05 37.43 -22.05
CA ARG A 341 18.64 37.82 -22.10
C ARG A 341 17.89 37.27 -20.89
N ASP A 342 16.84 37.96 -20.46
CA ASP A 342 16.00 37.50 -19.35
C ASP A 342 15.10 36.34 -19.78
N PRO A 343 15.28 35.11 -19.23
CA PRO A 343 14.46 33.96 -19.57
C PRO A 343 13.01 34.06 -19.07
N LYS A 344 12.66 35.02 -18.20
CA LYS A 344 11.29 35.24 -17.71
C LYS A 344 10.49 36.18 -18.60
N ASN A 345 11.16 36.98 -19.43
CA ASN A 345 10.51 37.88 -20.38
C ASN A 345 10.05 37.12 -21.64
N LYS A 346 8.76 37.20 -21.96
CA LYS A 346 8.16 36.46 -23.09
C LYS A 346 8.75 36.86 -24.45
N ASP A 347 8.98 38.14 -24.68
CA ASP A 347 9.49 38.64 -25.95
C ASP A 347 10.94 38.21 -26.16
N CYS A 348 11.76 38.27 -25.10
CA CYS A 348 13.12 37.73 -25.12
C CYS A 348 13.14 36.23 -25.44
N ARG A 349 12.23 35.44 -24.85
CA ARG A 349 12.14 34.00 -25.14
C ARG A 349 11.81 33.72 -26.61
N GLU A 350 10.86 34.44 -27.18
CA GLU A 350 10.49 34.23 -28.59
C GLU A 350 11.62 34.70 -29.53
N GLU A 351 12.27 35.83 -29.24
CA GLU A 351 13.47 36.30 -29.96
C GLU A 351 14.58 35.23 -29.93
N MET A 352 14.87 34.65 -28.77
CA MET A 352 15.93 33.64 -28.61
C MET A 352 15.58 32.30 -29.26
N LYS A 353 14.31 31.94 -29.28
CA LYS A 353 13.82 30.78 -30.03
C LYS A 353 13.96 31.00 -31.54
N GLU A 354 13.62 32.18 -32.05
CA GLU A 354 13.87 32.53 -33.44
C GLU A 354 15.37 32.57 -33.77
N PHE A 355 16.19 33.13 -32.90
CA PHE A 355 17.64 33.13 -32.99
C PHE A 355 18.20 31.71 -33.14
N LEU A 356 17.73 30.77 -32.30
CA LEU A 356 18.14 29.37 -32.40
C LEU A 356 17.65 28.73 -33.71
N CYS A 357 16.38 28.94 -34.06
CA CYS A 357 15.73 28.24 -35.17
C CYS A 357 16.01 28.78 -36.57
N LYS A 358 16.29 30.08 -36.72
CA LYS A 358 16.55 30.72 -38.02
C LYS A 358 18.04 30.99 -38.24
N HIS A 359 18.79 31.33 -37.18
CA HIS A 359 20.16 31.82 -37.31
C HIS A 359 21.24 30.83 -36.87
N ASN A 360 20.90 29.80 -36.08
CA ASN A 360 21.87 28.85 -35.51
C ASN A 360 21.60 27.39 -35.88
N GLN A 361 21.05 27.15 -37.07
CA GLN A 361 20.64 25.81 -37.51
C GLN A 361 21.80 24.81 -37.66
N SER A 362 23.02 25.30 -37.82
CA SER A 362 24.23 24.47 -37.93
C SER A 362 24.71 23.92 -36.58
N THR A 363 24.28 24.51 -35.46
CA THR A 363 24.77 24.20 -34.10
C THR A 363 24.34 22.81 -33.62
N SER A 364 25.14 22.20 -32.75
CA SER A 364 24.77 20.93 -32.10
C SER A 364 23.46 21.08 -31.32
N LEU A 365 23.27 22.21 -30.63
CA LEU A 365 22.08 22.47 -29.82
C LEU A 365 20.81 22.49 -30.66
N TYR A 366 20.80 23.23 -31.79
CA TYR A 366 19.64 23.27 -32.68
C TYR A 366 19.28 21.89 -33.21
N LYS A 367 20.27 21.09 -33.64
CA LYS A 367 20.02 19.74 -34.19
C LYS A 367 19.31 18.83 -33.19
N VAL A 368 19.67 18.90 -31.92
CA VAL A 368 19.00 18.14 -30.85
C VAL A 368 17.64 18.77 -30.51
N PHE A 369 17.58 20.09 -30.36
CA PHE A 369 16.36 20.83 -30.07
C PHE A 369 15.26 20.59 -31.11
N ASN A 370 15.58 20.58 -32.40
CA ASN A 370 14.61 20.37 -33.47
C ASN A 370 13.90 19.01 -33.33
N LYS A 371 14.65 17.95 -32.99
CA LYS A 371 14.09 16.62 -32.71
C LYS A 371 13.21 16.63 -31.45
N VAL A 372 13.75 17.17 -30.35
CA VAL A 372 13.02 17.30 -29.06
C VAL A 372 11.72 18.08 -29.22
N ASN A 373 11.74 19.21 -29.93
CA ASN A 373 10.57 20.06 -30.14
C ASN A 373 9.55 19.43 -31.12
N SER A 374 10.01 18.63 -32.08
CA SER A 374 9.13 17.82 -32.93
C SER A 374 8.30 16.84 -32.10
N ILE A 375 8.97 16.05 -31.24
CA ILE A 375 8.33 15.12 -30.32
C ILE A 375 7.39 15.86 -29.36
N ARG A 376 7.87 16.94 -28.73
CA ARG A 376 7.08 17.77 -27.82
C ARG A 376 5.78 18.26 -28.47
N ARG A 377 5.82 18.77 -29.71
CA ARG A 377 4.62 19.20 -30.45
C ARG A 377 3.65 18.04 -30.63
N GLY A 378 4.15 16.89 -31.07
CA GLY A 378 3.33 15.69 -31.27
C GLY A 378 2.60 15.28 -29.98
N VAL A 379 3.29 15.28 -28.85
CA VAL A 379 2.71 14.89 -27.56
C VAL A 379 1.78 15.95 -26.98
N ALA A 380 2.14 17.23 -27.07
CA ALA A 380 1.37 18.32 -26.45
C ALA A 380 0.02 18.60 -27.14
N HIS A 381 -0.09 18.35 -28.45
CA HIS A 381 -1.31 18.61 -29.19
C HIS A 381 -2.34 17.48 -29.14
N ALA A 382 -1.98 16.30 -28.59
CA ALA A 382 -2.86 15.14 -28.45
C ALA A 382 -3.73 14.89 -29.71
N LEU A 383 -3.14 15.06 -30.90
CA LEU A 383 -3.87 15.07 -32.16
C LEU A 383 -4.44 13.68 -32.43
N LEU A 384 -5.72 13.63 -32.83
CA LEU A 384 -6.38 12.40 -33.28
C LEU A 384 -5.81 11.89 -34.60
N GLU A 385 -5.26 12.79 -35.41
CA GLU A 385 -4.65 12.48 -36.70
C GLU A 385 -3.23 13.06 -36.77
N GLY A 386 -2.24 12.18 -36.85
CA GLY A 386 -0.84 12.53 -36.99
C GLY A 386 0.05 11.31 -36.89
N ARG A 387 0.99 11.13 -37.84
CA ARG A 387 2.09 10.18 -37.66
C ARG A 387 3.01 10.77 -36.61
N THR A 388 2.83 10.40 -35.33
CA THR A 388 3.91 10.57 -34.36
C THR A 388 5.17 9.93 -34.96
N GLU A 389 6.28 10.68 -34.96
CA GLU A 389 7.61 10.08 -35.06
C GLU A 389 7.63 8.80 -34.20
N ASN A 390 8.27 7.74 -34.70
CA ASN A 390 8.21 6.40 -34.12
C ASN A 390 8.25 6.46 -32.57
N LEU A 391 7.10 6.23 -31.93
CA LEU A 391 6.87 6.52 -30.50
C LEU A 391 7.89 5.77 -29.62
N LYS A 392 8.26 4.58 -30.08
CA LYS A 392 9.34 3.76 -29.52
C LYS A 392 10.70 4.47 -29.57
N GLN A 393 11.05 5.07 -30.70
CA GLN A 393 12.29 5.85 -30.86
C GLN A 393 12.30 7.08 -29.94
N ALA A 394 11.16 7.78 -29.78
CA ALA A 394 11.05 8.91 -28.86
C ALA A 394 11.28 8.49 -27.40
N ILE A 395 10.83 7.30 -26.99
CA ILE A 395 11.09 6.76 -25.65
C ILE A 395 12.57 6.36 -25.49
N GLU A 396 13.11 5.61 -26.46
CA GLU A 396 14.48 5.09 -26.42
C GLU A 396 15.54 6.20 -26.47
N GLU A 397 15.31 7.27 -27.23
CA GLU A 397 16.27 8.38 -27.37
C GLU A 397 16.13 9.47 -26.29
N ALA A 398 15.13 9.42 -25.40
CA ALA A 398 14.87 10.49 -24.42
C ALA A 398 16.10 10.83 -23.57
N ASN A 399 16.73 9.81 -22.98
CA ASN A 399 17.96 9.97 -22.19
C ASN A 399 19.15 10.41 -23.05
N ASN A 400 19.22 9.96 -24.31
CA ASN A 400 20.28 10.36 -25.24
C ASN A 400 20.19 11.86 -25.58
N TYR A 401 18.97 12.39 -25.80
CA TYR A 401 18.76 13.82 -26.03
C TYR A 401 19.11 14.65 -24.79
N GLN A 402 18.66 14.21 -23.61
CA GLN A 402 18.97 14.87 -22.35
C GLN A 402 20.49 14.93 -22.12
N LEU A 403 21.22 13.83 -22.32
CA LEU A 403 22.67 13.78 -22.11
C LEU A 403 23.43 14.67 -23.11
N LYS A 404 22.98 14.71 -24.36
CA LYS A 404 23.56 15.62 -25.38
C LYS A 404 23.37 17.07 -24.98
N ILE A 405 22.16 17.46 -24.55
CA ILE A 405 21.88 18.82 -24.08
C ILE A 405 22.70 19.15 -22.83
N ARG A 406 22.79 18.24 -21.86
CA ARG A 406 23.60 18.40 -20.64
C ARG A 406 25.07 18.70 -20.97
N ARG A 407 25.66 17.97 -21.92
CA ARG A 407 27.04 18.19 -22.40
C ARG A 407 27.24 19.54 -23.10
N ILE A 408 26.22 20.05 -23.77
CA ILE A 408 26.28 21.37 -24.41
C ILE A 408 26.18 22.46 -23.35
N PHE A 409 25.23 22.33 -22.41
CA PHE A 409 25.04 23.28 -21.31
C PHE A 409 26.32 23.47 -20.49
N SER A 410 27.05 22.38 -20.21
CA SER A 410 28.31 22.45 -19.45
C SER A 410 29.44 23.22 -20.15
N LYS A 411 29.33 23.46 -21.46
CA LYS A 411 30.34 24.24 -22.21
C LYS A 411 30.02 25.73 -22.26
N GLY A 412 28.81 26.16 -21.90
CA GLY A 412 28.38 27.55 -22.01
C GLY A 412 28.32 28.06 -23.46
N THR A 413 28.21 27.16 -24.45
CA THR A 413 28.08 27.51 -25.87
C THR A 413 26.88 26.79 -26.50
N LEU A 414 26.63 27.02 -27.79
CA LEU A 414 25.59 26.31 -28.55
C LEU A 414 26.08 24.96 -29.14
N ASN A 415 27.33 24.53 -28.89
CA ASN A 415 27.97 23.38 -29.56
C ASN A 415 28.49 22.25 -28.66
#